data_AF-A0A845DVS5-F1
#
_entry.id   AF-A0A845DVS5-F1
#
_cell.length_a   1.000
_cell.length_b   1.000
_cell.length_c   1.000
_cell.angle_alpha   90.00
_cell.angle_beta   90.00
_cell.angle_gamma   90.00
#
_symmetry.space_group_name_H-M   'P 1'
#
loop_
_entity.id
_entity.type
_entity.pdbx_description
1 polymer ?
#
loop_
_entity_poly.entity_id
_entity_poly.type
_entity_poly.pdbx_seq_one_letter_code
_entity_poly.pdbx_strand_id
1 'polypeptide(L)' 'MNKATLTIFLVLCLLFLIRGLYIGISQGEWTSLIIALLIIMFGSYRLFQKNQK' A
#
# COMPACT_ATOMS: atom_id res chain seq x y z
N MET A 1 -18.02 -1.99 2.22
CA MET A 1 -17.26 -0.80 1.74
C MET A 1 -17.71 -0.46 0.34
N ASN A 2 -17.86 0.83 -0.01
CA ASN A 2 -18.15 1.18 -1.40
C ASN A 2 -17.04 0.65 -2.32
N LYS A 3 -17.41 0.03 -3.44
CA LYS A 3 -16.48 -0.48 -4.45
C LYS A 3 -15.45 0.58 -4.85
N ALA A 4 -15.89 1.84 -4.96
CA ALA A 4 -15.05 3.00 -5.23
C ALA A 4 -13.89 3.17 -4.22
N THR A 5 -14.14 3.00 -2.93
CA THR A 5 -13.11 3.15 -1.89
C THR A 5 -12.04 2.07 -2.00
N LEU A 6 -12.45 0.87 -2.42
CA LEU A 6 -11.55 -0.26 -2.67
C LEU A 6 -10.68 -0.01 -3.90
N THR A 7 -11.27 0.51 -4.97
CA THR A 7 -10.55 0.91 -6.19
C THR A 7 -9.51 2.00 -5.89
N ILE A 8 -9.87 3.04 -5.14
CA ILE A 8 -8.95 4.12 -4.76
C ILE A 8 -7.79 3.59 -3.91
N PHE A 9 -8.07 2.70 -2.96
CA PHE A 9 -7.04 2.07 -2.14
C PHE A 9 -6.06 1.25 -2.99
N LEU A 10 -6.58 0.50 -3.97
CA LEU A 10 -5.77 -0.34 -4.85
C LEU A 10 -4.85 0.50 -5.76
N VAL A 11 -5.37 1.62 -6.28
CA VAL A 11 -4.58 2.59 -7.07
C VAL A 11 -3.48 3.24 -6.21
N LEU A 12 -3.78 3.63 -4.98
CA LEU A 12 -2.79 4.19 -4.04
C LEU A 12 -1.69 3.19 -3.72
N CYS A 13 -2.01 1.92 -3.48
CA CYS A 13 -1.02 0.86 -3.26
C CYS A 13 -0.09 0.70 -4.46
N LEU A 14 -0.63 0.71 -5.68
CA LEU A 14 0.16 0.59 -6.91
C LEU A 14 1.14 1.76 -7.07
N LEU A 15 0.67 2.99 -6.83
CA LEU A 15 1.53 4.18 -6.85
C LEU A 15 2.64 4.11 -5.81
N PHE A 16 2.32 3.67 -4.58
CA PHE A 16 3.31 3.53 -3.52
C PHE A 16 4.36 2.47 -3.83
N LEU A 17 3.95 1.33 -4.41
CA LEU A 17 4.88 0.28 -4.83
C LEU A 17 5.85 0.79 -5.89
N ILE A 18 5.34 1.40 -6.97
CA ILE A 18 6.18 1.91 -8.07
C ILE A 18 7.17 2.96 -7.54
N ARG A 19 6.70 3.87 -6.67
CA ARG A 19 7.55 4.93 -6.10
C ARG A 19 8.60 4.37 -5.14
N GLY A 20 8.22 3.41 -4.30
CA GLY A 20 9.15 2.74 -3.38
C GLY A 20 10.21 1.91 -4.12
N LEU A 21 9.82 1.24 -5.20
CA LEU A 21 10.74 0.51 -6.08
C LEU A 21 11.70 1.45 -6.80
N TYR A 22 11.18 2.57 -7.33
CA TYR A 22 12.00 3.57 -8.00
C TYR A 22 13.01 4.22 -7.04
N ILE A 23 12.59 4.60 -5.83
CA ILE A 23 13.49 5.18 -4.81
C ILE A 23 14.51 4.13 -4.34
N GLY A 24 14.08 2.89 -4.09
CA GLY A 24 14.98 1.81 -3.67
C GLY A 24 16.06 1.51 -4.71
N ILE A 25 15.69 1.48 -6.00
CA ILE A 25 16.64 1.25 -7.10
C ILE A 25 17.51 2.49 -7.35
N SER A 26 16.91 3.69 -7.40
CA SER A 26 17.61 4.91 -7.82
C SER A 26 18.48 5.53 -6.73
N GLN A 27 18.10 5.39 -5.45
CA GLN A 27 18.78 6.03 -4.31
C GLN A 27 19.40 5.02 -3.34
N GLY A 28 19.19 3.72 -3.55
CA GLY A 28 19.63 2.67 -2.62
C GLY A 28 18.87 2.64 -1.28
N GLU A 29 17.85 3.49 -1.13
CA GLU A 29 17.07 3.62 0.09
C GLU A 29 15.81 2.77 0.04
N TRP A 30 15.89 1.57 0.61
CA TRP A 30 14.79 0.60 0.68
C TRP A 30 13.74 0.93 1.75
N THR A 31 14.01 1.93 2.59
CA THR A 31 13.12 2.42 3.66
C THR A 31 11.75 2.82 3.11
N SER A 32 11.69 3.45 1.94
CA SER A 32 10.42 3.80 1.28
C SER A 32 9.58 2.56 0.94
N LEU A 33 10.24 1.47 0.52
CA LEU A 33 9.61 0.19 0.18
C LEU A 33 9.07 -0.53 1.42
N ILE A 34 9.82 -0.47 2.54
CA ILE A 34 9.38 -1.02 3.83
C ILE A 34 8.15 -0.29 4.36
N ILE A 35 8.13 1.05 4.28
CA ILE A 35 6.99 1.86 4.68
C ILE A 35 5.76 1.55 3.81
N ALA A 36 5.95 1.41 2.49
CA ALA A 36 4.88 1.00 1.58
C ALA A 36 4.29 -0.36 1.97
N LEU A 37 5.14 -1.35 2.28
CA LEU A 37 4.73 -2.67 2.77
C LEU A 37 3.92 -2.59 4.07
N LEU A 38 4.37 -1.78 5.03
CA LEU A 38 3.64 -1.57 6.29
C LEU A 38 2.26 -0.95 6.06
N ILE A 39 2.15 0.05 5.18
CA ILE A 39 0.86 0.69 4.86
C ILE A 39 -0.07 -0.31 4.16
N ILE A 40 0.43 -1.10 3.23
CA ILE A 40 -0.34 -2.14 2.53
C ILE A 40 -0.84 -3.18 3.53
N MET A 41 0.04 -3.68 4.39
CA MET A 41 -0.27 -4.70 5.40
C MET A 41 -1.29 -4.18 6.42
N PHE A 42 -1.12 -2.95 6.91
CA PHE A 42 -2.06 -2.33 7.86
C PHE A 42 -3.41 -2.01 7.20
N GLY A 43 -3.40 -1.51 5.96
CA GLY A 43 -4.61 -1.19 5.22
C GLY A 43 -5.42 -2.44 4.87
N SER A 44 -4.76 -3.50 4.43
CA SER A 44 -5.40 -4.80 4.16
C SER A 44 -5.87 -5.49 5.43
N TYR A 45 -5.12 -5.42 6.53
CA TYR A 45 -5.56 -5.93 7.83
C TYR A 45 -6.81 -5.21 8.35
N ARG A 46 -6.83 -3.88 8.28
CA ARG A 46 -8.01 -3.07 8.66
C ARG A 46 -9.21 -3.36 7.77
N LEU A 47 -8.99 -3.62 6.47
CA LEU A 47 -10.02 -4.04 5.53
C LEU A 47 -10.61 -5.40 5.91
N PHE A 48 -9.74 -6.37 6.20
CA PHE A 48 -10.13 -7.73 6.58
C PHE A 48 -10.90 -7.75 7.90
N GLN A 49 -10.43 -7.00 8.89
CA GLN A 49 -11.10 -6.88 10.20
C GLN A 49 -12.49 -6.23 10.08
N LYS A 50 -12.69 -5.35 9.09
CA LYS A 50 -13.98 -4.69 8.82
C LYS A 50 -14.95 -5.59 8.03
N ASN A 51 -14.45 -6.57 7.29
CA ASN A 51 -15.26 -7.55 6.55
C ASN A 51 -15.62 -8.80 7.39
N GLN A 52 -15.01 -8.97 8.57
CA GLN A 52 -15.23 -10.08 9.51
C GLN A 52 -16.20 -9.74 10.66
N LYS A 53 -16.73 -8.50 10.71
CA LYS A 53 -17.85 -8.09 11.56
C LYS A 53 -19.10 -7.94 10.72
#